data_AF-A0A939KTR2-F1
#
_entry.id   AF-A0A939KTR2-F1
#
_cell.length_a   1.000
_cell.length_b   1.000
_cell.length_c   1.000
_cell.angle_alpha   90.00
_cell.angle_beta   90.00
_cell.angle_gamma   90.00
#
_symmetry.space_group_name_H-M   'P 1'
#
loop_
_entity.id
_entity.type
_entity.pdbx_description
1 polymer ?
#
loop_
_entity_poly.entity_id
_entity_poly.type
_entity_poly.pdbx_seq_one_letter_code
_entity_poly.pdbx_strand_id
1 'polypeptide(L)'
;MINQRESSLAYPLRVTSSPEMGNWLLREQLSLGFTTYQTNRLFLVGTTTEGKIAVRERLFDKPMGLYAREDRLYMSTRYQIWRFDNHLAPGETYQGSDRLYVPSRSYMTGNLNVHDVVVDSEGKIIFVNTDFSCLATVQSGYSFVPIWKPPEICPGTP
;
A
#
# COMPACT_ATOMS: atom_id res chain seq x y z
N MET A 1 37.90 -6.92 -12.01
CA MET A 1 37.74 -5.84 -13.00
C MET A 1 36.66 -4.92 -12.46
N ILE A 2 37.06 -3.71 -12.06
CA ILE A 2 36.21 -2.69 -11.44
C ILE A 2 35.24 -2.17 -12.50
N ASN A 3 33.95 -2.07 -12.15
CA ASN A 3 33.10 -1.06 -12.78
C ASN A 3 32.16 -0.50 -11.71
N GLN A 4 32.70 0.46 -10.96
CA GLN A 4 31.88 1.52 -10.39
C GLN A 4 31.33 2.31 -11.58
N ARG A 5 30.01 2.33 -11.76
CA ARG A 5 29.34 3.38 -12.53
C ARG A 5 28.11 3.86 -11.79
N GLU A 6 28.30 5.08 -11.29
CA GLU A 6 27.36 6.20 -11.31
C GLU A 6 26.15 6.12 -10.39
N SER A 7 26.29 6.90 -9.30
CA SER A 7 25.17 7.38 -8.49
C SER A 7 24.15 8.06 -9.38
N SER A 8 22.94 7.51 -9.46
CA SER A 8 21.81 8.28 -9.94
C SER A 8 21.61 9.48 -9.01
N LEU A 9 21.67 10.69 -9.55
CA LEU A 9 21.20 11.90 -8.87
C LEU A 9 19.69 11.75 -8.62
N ALA A 10 19.35 11.02 -7.56
CA ALA A 10 18.01 11.04 -7.00
C ALA A 10 17.86 12.43 -6.38
N TYR A 11 17.11 13.31 -7.04
CA TYR A 11 16.68 14.54 -6.41
C TYR A 11 16.02 14.17 -5.09
N PRO A 12 16.46 14.77 -3.96
CA PRO A 12 15.85 14.47 -2.67
C PRO A 12 14.36 14.78 -2.75
N LEU A 13 13.53 13.90 -2.20
CA LEU A 13 12.09 14.12 -2.11
C LEU A 13 11.84 15.45 -1.42
N ARG A 14 11.31 16.42 -2.16
CA ARG A 14 10.90 17.71 -1.60
C ARG A 14 9.45 17.63 -1.18
N VAL A 15 9.22 17.71 0.12
CA VAL A 15 7.88 17.72 0.73
C VAL A 15 7.54 19.14 1.14
N THR A 16 6.37 19.62 0.70
CA THR A 16 5.78 20.88 1.14
C THR A 16 4.36 20.61 1.61
N SER A 17 3.98 21.20 2.74
CA SER A 17 2.62 21.13 3.28
C SER A 17 2.13 22.53 3.64
N SER A 18 0.83 22.67 3.91
CA SER A 18 0.35 23.87 4.59
C SER A 18 0.99 23.97 5.99
N PRO A 19 1.17 25.19 6.53
CA PRO A 19 1.83 25.39 7.84
C PRO A 19 1.19 24.59 8.98
N GLU A 20 -0.14 24.48 8.99
CA GLU A 20 -0.89 23.83 10.08
C GLU A 20 -1.11 22.32 9.89
N MET A 21 -0.67 21.73 8.77
CA MET A 21 -0.96 20.32 8.47
C MET A 21 -0.43 19.38 9.55
N GLY A 22 0.81 19.58 10.01
CA GLY A 22 1.42 18.70 11.00
C GLY A 22 0.82 18.86 12.40
N ASN A 23 0.43 20.08 12.77
CA ASN A 23 -0.33 20.36 14.00
C ASN A 23 -1.72 19.73 13.96
N TRP A 24 -2.38 19.78 12.80
CA TRP A 24 -3.68 19.16 12.59
C TRP A 24 -3.59 17.64 12.71
N LEU A 25 -2.63 16.99 12.03
CA LEU A 25 -2.41 15.54 12.17
C LEU A 25 -2.14 15.14 13.62
N LEU A 26 -1.36 15.95 14.36
CA LEU A 26 -1.03 15.68 15.76
C LEU A 26 -2.28 15.75 16.65
N ARG A 27 -3.09 16.80 16.47
CA ARG A 27 -4.31 17.04 17.25
C ARG A 27 -5.38 15.98 17.01
N GLU A 28 -5.58 15.61 15.74
CA GLU A 28 -6.57 14.61 15.36
C GLU A 28 -6.06 13.17 15.54
N GLN A 29 -4.79 12.99 15.93
CA GLN A 29 -4.12 11.69 16.05
C GLN A 29 -4.19 10.85 14.76
N LEU A 30 -3.93 11.52 13.63
CA LEU A 30 -4.03 10.93 12.30
C LEU A 30 -2.67 10.73 11.65
N SER A 31 -2.61 9.72 10.78
CA SER A 31 -1.56 9.53 9.78
C SER A 31 -2.21 9.20 8.44
N LEU A 32 -1.53 9.54 7.36
CA LEU A 32 -2.02 9.35 6.00
C LEU A 32 -1.15 8.32 5.28
N GLY A 33 -1.78 7.41 4.54
CA GLY A 33 -1.11 6.49 3.62
C GLY A 33 -1.70 6.66 2.23
N PHE A 34 -0.85 6.76 1.21
CA PHE A 34 -1.31 6.80 -0.17
C PHE A 34 -0.26 6.27 -1.14
N THR A 35 -0.72 5.82 -2.31
CA THR A 35 0.11 5.28 -3.37
C THR A 35 0.15 6.24 -4.56
N THR A 36 1.23 6.20 -5.32
CA THR A 36 1.36 6.95 -6.57
C THR A 36 1.73 6.01 -7.71
N TYR A 37 0.73 5.68 -8.52
CA TYR A 37 0.86 4.78 -9.65
C TYR A 37 2.02 5.14 -10.59
N GLN A 38 2.10 6.41 -11.02
CA GLN A 38 3.03 6.83 -12.08
C GLN A 38 4.48 6.91 -11.61
N THR A 39 4.68 7.13 -10.30
CA THR A 39 6.01 7.32 -9.72
C THR A 39 6.46 6.14 -8.87
N ASN A 40 5.66 5.06 -8.81
CA ASN A 40 6.00 3.81 -8.15
C ASN A 40 6.26 3.94 -6.64
N ARG A 41 5.45 4.73 -5.92
CA ARG A 41 5.68 5.00 -4.49
C ARG A 41 4.49 4.66 -3.61
N LEU A 42 4.80 4.15 -2.42
CA LEU A 42 3.94 4.19 -1.24
C LEU A 42 4.48 5.30 -0.33
N PHE A 43 3.61 6.23 0.05
CA PHE A 43 3.90 7.26 1.04
C PHE A 43 3.15 6.98 2.34
N LEU A 44 3.85 7.13 3.45
CA LEU A 44 3.28 7.21 4.79
C LEU A 44 3.67 8.57 5.36
N VAL A 45 2.66 9.34 5.75
CA VAL A 45 2.79 10.70 6.25
C VAL A 45 2.23 10.75 7.66
N GLY A 46 3.06 11.16 8.60
CA GLY A 46 2.67 11.44 9.97
C GLY A 46 3.23 12.77 10.41
N THR A 47 3.37 12.93 11.71
CA THR A 47 3.89 14.14 12.33
C THR A 47 4.80 13.78 13.50
N THR A 48 5.70 14.69 13.81
CA THR A 48 6.54 14.64 15.01
C THR A 48 5.78 15.20 16.20
N THR A 49 6.33 15.02 17.40
CA THR A 49 5.80 15.64 18.63
C THR A 49 5.80 17.17 18.59
N GLU A 50 6.62 17.77 17.72
CA GLU A 50 6.69 19.22 17.51
C GLU A 50 5.78 19.71 16.36
N GLY A 51 4.90 18.84 15.84
CA GLY A 51 3.96 19.22 14.77
C GLY A 51 4.61 19.36 13.39
N LYS A 52 5.85 18.88 13.19
CA LYS A 52 6.49 18.85 11.87
C LYS A 52 6.09 17.59 11.10
N ILE A 53 5.79 17.75 9.82
CA ILE A 53 5.48 16.64 8.91
C ILE A 53 6.67 15.68 8.80
N ALA A 54 6.38 14.39 9.00
CA ALA A 54 7.31 13.30 8.78
C ALA A 54 6.80 12.46 7.60
N VAL A 55 7.62 12.28 6.57
CA VAL A 55 7.29 11.44 5.40
C VAL A 55 8.23 10.25 5.34
N ARG A 56 7.66 9.09 5.03
CA ARG A 56 8.36 7.87 4.65
C ARG A 56 7.88 7.44 3.28
N GLU A 57 8.81 7.08 2.41
CA GLU A 57 8.49 6.55 1.09
C GLU A 57 9.12 5.17 0.90
N ARG A 58 8.44 4.34 0.10
CA ARG A 58 8.96 3.06 -0.38
C ARG A 58 8.61 2.88 -1.85
N LEU A 59 9.50 2.24 -2.59
CA LEU A 59 9.29 1.95 -4.00
C LEU A 59 8.61 0.60 -4.17
N PHE A 60 7.57 0.57 -5.02
CA PHE A 60 6.86 -0.63 -5.44
C PHE A 60 6.51 -0.49 -6.92
N ASP A 61 6.47 -1.58 -7.68
CA ASP A 61 6.02 -1.53 -9.07
C ASP A 61 4.50 -1.36 -9.13
N LYS A 62 4.06 -0.19 -9.61
CA LYS A 62 2.65 0.15 -9.86
C LYS A 62 1.77 -0.10 -8.62
N PRO A 63 2.03 0.56 -7.47
CA PRO A 63 1.17 0.43 -6.30
C PRO A 63 -0.17 1.11 -6.58
N MET A 64 -1.27 0.46 -6.20
CA MET A 64 -2.63 0.88 -6.53
C MET A 64 -3.47 0.94 -5.24
N GLY A 65 -4.39 -0.02 -5.05
CA GLY A 65 -5.26 -0.10 -3.89
C GLY A 65 -4.48 -0.15 -2.59
N LEU A 66 -5.00 0.53 -1.57
CA LEU A 66 -4.39 0.59 -0.24
C LEU A 66 -5.48 0.46 0.82
N TYR A 67 -5.32 -0.48 1.73
CA TYR A 67 -6.27 -0.74 2.81
C TYR A 67 -5.56 -0.91 4.14
N ALA A 68 -5.92 -0.07 5.11
CA ALA A 68 -5.38 -0.13 6.45
C ALA A 68 -6.41 -0.78 7.39
N ARG A 69 -5.93 -1.67 8.27
CA ARG A 69 -6.72 -2.25 9.36
C ARG A 69 -5.83 -2.43 10.58
N GLU A 70 -6.05 -1.59 11.58
CA GLU A 70 -5.32 -1.61 12.87
C GLU A 70 -3.80 -1.69 12.65
N ASP A 71 -3.20 -2.84 12.93
CA ASP A 71 -1.76 -3.12 12.84
C ASP A 71 -1.33 -3.66 11.47
N ARG A 72 -2.16 -3.54 10.43
CA ARG A 72 -1.87 -4.08 9.10
C ARG A 72 -2.18 -3.10 7.99
N LEU A 73 -1.35 -3.17 6.95
CA LEU A 73 -1.58 -2.49 5.68
C LEU A 73 -1.62 -3.54 4.57
N TYR A 74 -2.54 -3.38 3.64
CA TYR A 74 -2.63 -4.20 2.44
C TYR A 74 -2.52 -3.27 1.24
N MET A 75 -1.72 -3.67 0.26
CA MET A 75 -1.49 -2.85 -0.92
C MET A 75 -1.43 -3.73 -2.16
N SER A 76 -2.21 -3.41 -3.19
CA SER A 76 -2.03 -4.05 -4.49
C SER A 76 -0.90 -3.39 -5.28
N THR A 77 -0.17 -4.20 -6.03
CA THR A 77 0.87 -3.82 -6.99
C THR A 77 0.60 -4.49 -8.33
N ARG A 78 1.48 -4.29 -9.33
CA ARG A 78 1.32 -4.89 -10.66
C ARG A 78 1.05 -6.40 -10.63
N TYR A 79 1.78 -7.13 -9.79
CA TYR A 79 1.78 -8.60 -9.78
C TYR A 79 1.46 -9.23 -8.43
N GLN A 80 1.34 -8.41 -7.37
CA GLN A 80 1.16 -8.91 -6.02
C GLN A 80 0.10 -8.11 -5.26
N ILE A 81 -0.44 -8.74 -4.23
CA ILE A 81 -1.00 -8.02 -3.08
C ILE A 81 -0.01 -8.20 -1.93
N TRP A 82 0.49 -7.08 -1.41
CA TRP A 82 1.37 -7.05 -0.24
C TRP A 82 0.56 -6.90 1.03
N ARG A 83 0.97 -7.62 2.06
CA ARG A 83 0.58 -7.36 3.45
C ARG A 83 1.80 -6.85 4.19
N PHE A 84 1.60 -5.78 4.96
CA PHE A 84 2.54 -5.27 5.93
C PHE A 84 1.96 -5.45 7.32
N ASP A 85 2.81 -5.83 8.26
CA ASP A 85 2.45 -5.91 9.67
C ASP A 85 3.22 -4.83 10.44
N ASN A 86 2.55 -4.17 11.40
CA ASN A 86 3.21 -3.34 12.38
C ASN A 86 4.08 -4.24 13.28
N HIS A 87 5.38 -3.92 13.35
CA HIS A 87 6.33 -4.68 14.16
C HIS A 87 6.55 -4.07 15.56
N LEU A 88 5.92 -2.92 15.87
CA LEU A 88 6.07 -2.30 17.19
C LEU A 88 5.05 -2.86 18.17
N ALA A 89 5.51 -3.20 19.37
CA ALA A 89 4.63 -3.51 20.48
C ALA A 89 3.81 -2.26 20.90
N PRO A 90 2.67 -2.42 21.59
CA PRO A 90 1.91 -1.28 22.09
C PRO A 90 2.77 -0.35 22.96
N GLY A 91 2.84 0.94 22.56
CA GLY A 91 3.65 1.96 23.25
C GLY A 91 5.13 2.00 22.85
N GLU A 92 5.60 1.07 22.02
CA GLU A 92 6.94 1.14 21.44
C GLU A 92 6.99 2.19 20.32
N THR A 93 8.14 2.82 20.15
CA THR A 93 8.40 3.76 19.06
C THR A 93 9.68 3.39 18.33
N TYR A 94 9.72 3.68 17.04
CA TYR A 94 10.90 3.48 16.21
C TYR A 94 11.17 4.74 15.38
N GLN A 95 12.33 5.36 15.61
CA GLN A 95 12.73 6.60 14.92
C GLN A 95 11.65 7.71 14.96
N GLY A 96 10.99 7.86 16.12
CA GLY A 96 9.91 8.84 16.34
C GLY A 96 8.56 8.46 15.71
N SER A 97 8.41 7.26 15.16
CA SER A 97 7.13 6.73 14.66
C SER A 97 6.57 5.70 15.64
N ASP A 98 5.24 5.73 15.82
CA ASP A 98 4.46 4.82 16.68
C ASP A 98 4.02 3.53 15.95
N ARG A 99 4.25 3.46 14.63
CA ARG A 99 4.01 2.28 13.80
C ARG A 99 5.20 2.01 12.88
N LEU A 100 5.56 0.73 12.75
CA LEU A 100 6.58 0.24 11.82
C LEU A 100 5.99 -0.84 10.92
N TYR A 101 5.38 -0.44 9.80
CA TYR A 101 4.84 -1.38 8.82
C TYR A 101 5.96 -2.02 8.00
N VAL A 102 6.14 -3.33 8.17
CA VAL A 102 7.15 -4.13 7.46
C VAL A 102 6.43 -5.12 6.54
N PRO A 103 6.84 -5.27 5.26
CA PRO A 103 6.30 -6.30 4.39
C PRO A 103 6.44 -7.67 5.05
N SER A 104 5.33 -8.38 5.26
CA SER A 104 5.30 -9.67 5.93
C SER A 104 4.82 -10.81 5.03
N ARG A 105 3.98 -10.51 4.03
CA ARG A 105 3.53 -11.48 3.01
C ARG A 105 3.31 -10.81 1.66
N SER A 106 3.45 -11.59 0.60
CA SER A 106 3.00 -11.26 -0.74
C SER A 106 2.15 -12.40 -1.31
N TYR A 107 1.05 -12.04 -1.95
CA TYR A 107 0.19 -12.95 -2.68
C TYR A 107 0.38 -12.67 -4.16
N MET A 108 0.87 -13.67 -4.92
CA MET A 108 1.09 -13.50 -6.35
C MET A 108 -0.26 -13.55 -7.09
N THR A 109 -0.61 -12.47 -7.78
CA THR A 109 -1.85 -12.37 -8.56
C THR A 109 -1.60 -12.42 -10.06
N GLY A 110 -0.37 -12.16 -10.50
CA GLY A 110 -0.12 -11.82 -11.91
C GLY A 110 -0.67 -10.44 -12.27
N ASN A 111 -0.63 -10.09 -13.56
CA ASN A 111 -1.07 -8.79 -14.05
C ASN A 111 -2.60 -8.78 -14.20
N LEU A 112 -3.32 -8.43 -13.13
CA LEU A 112 -4.79 -8.38 -13.10
C LEU A 112 -5.34 -6.95 -13.01
N ASN A 113 -4.45 -5.94 -13.02
CA ASN A 113 -4.78 -4.54 -12.76
C ASN A 113 -5.62 -4.37 -11.47
N VAL A 114 -5.17 -4.92 -10.35
CA VAL A 114 -5.90 -4.83 -9.08
C VAL A 114 -5.95 -3.39 -8.59
N HIS A 115 -7.10 -2.74 -8.76
CA HIS A 115 -7.29 -1.31 -8.47
C HIS A 115 -7.56 -1.00 -7.00
N ASP A 116 -8.29 -1.87 -6.31
CA ASP A 116 -8.60 -1.72 -4.89
C ASP A 116 -8.63 -3.08 -4.18
N VAL A 117 -8.37 -3.06 -2.87
CA VAL A 117 -8.28 -4.24 -2.02
C VAL A 117 -8.89 -3.93 -0.66
N VAL A 118 -9.56 -4.91 -0.06
CA VAL A 118 -10.06 -4.87 1.31
C VAL A 118 -9.82 -6.21 1.98
N VAL A 119 -9.94 -6.23 3.31
CA VAL A 119 -9.90 -7.47 4.09
C VAL A 119 -11.14 -7.53 4.95
N ASP A 120 -11.92 -8.60 4.80
CA ASP A 120 -13.15 -8.78 5.57
C ASP A 120 -12.88 -9.11 7.05
N SER A 121 -13.95 -9.25 7.85
CA SER A 121 -13.84 -9.55 9.27
C SER A 121 -13.09 -10.85 9.58
N GLU A 122 -13.16 -11.84 8.68
CA GLU A 122 -12.50 -13.15 8.80
C GLU A 122 -11.04 -13.13 8.34
N GLY A 123 -10.56 -12.02 7.79
CA GLY A 123 -9.18 -11.87 7.32
C GLY A 123 -8.98 -12.30 5.87
N LYS A 124 -10.05 -12.55 5.13
CA LYS A 124 -9.99 -12.89 3.70
C LYS A 124 -9.76 -11.62 2.89
N ILE A 125 -8.76 -11.68 2.01
CA ILE A 125 -8.45 -10.60 1.07
C ILE A 125 -9.48 -10.65 -0.05
N ILE A 126 -10.16 -9.52 -0.27
CA ILE A 126 -11.08 -9.31 -1.38
C ILE A 126 -10.53 -8.15 -2.20
N PHE A 127 -10.50 -8.29 -3.52
CA PHE A 127 -9.97 -7.25 -4.38
C PHE A 127 -10.74 -7.13 -5.68
N VAL A 128 -10.66 -5.94 -6.27
CA VAL A 128 -11.25 -5.66 -7.59
C VAL A 128 -10.29 -6.17 -8.65
N ASN A 129 -10.72 -7.14 -9.44
CA ASN A 129 -10.01 -7.62 -10.61
C ASN A 129 -10.65 -7.00 -11.87
N THR A 130 -10.05 -5.91 -12.36
CA THR A 130 -10.62 -5.16 -13.48
C THR A 130 -10.49 -5.88 -14.81
N ASP A 131 -9.42 -6.68 -15.00
CA ASP A 131 -9.21 -7.43 -16.24
C ASP A 131 -10.28 -8.52 -16.44
N PHE A 132 -10.86 -9.02 -15.35
CA PHE A 132 -11.91 -10.04 -15.37
C PHE A 132 -13.28 -9.52 -14.94
N SER A 133 -13.39 -8.21 -14.69
CA SER A 133 -14.62 -7.53 -14.24
C SER A 133 -15.30 -8.24 -13.07
N CYS A 134 -14.55 -8.56 -12.01
CA CYS A 134 -15.07 -9.30 -10.87
C CYS A 134 -14.45 -8.83 -9.54
N LEU A 135 -15.13 -9.18 -8.44
CA LEU A 135 -14.48 -9.25 -7.13
C LEU A 135 -13.84 -10.62 -7.00
N ALA A 136 -12.60 -10.64 -6.52
CA ALA A 136 -11.79 -11.84 -6.43
C ALA A 136 -11.12 -11.95 -5.05
N THR A 137 -10.61 -13.15 -4.77
CA THR A 137 -9.84 -13.45 -3.57
C THR A 137 -8.58 -14.24 -3.94
N VAL A 138 -7.62 -14.30 -3.02
CA VAL A 138 -6.39 -15.07 -3.16
C VAL A 138 -6.64 -16.51 -2.73
N GLN A 139 -6.08 -17.48 -3.45
CA GLN A 139 -6.16 -18.90 -3.10
C GLN A 139 -4.88 -19.63 -3.52
N SER A 140 -4.40 -20.55 -2.68
CA SER A 140 -3.23 -21.37 -3.02
C SER A 140 -3.45 -22.15 -4.32
N GLY A 141 -2.44 -22.15 -5.20
CA GLY A 141 -2.48 -22.82 -6.50
C GLY A 141 -3.13 -22.03 -7.64
N TYR A 142 -3.70 -20.86 -7.38
CA TYR A 142 -4.33 -20.00 -8.38
C TYR A 142 -3.83 -18.57 -8.27
N SER A 143 -3.83 -17.83 -9.39
CA SER A 143 -3.58 -16.39 -9.38
C SER A 143 -4.66 -15.63 -8.61
N PHE A 144 -5.92 -16.05 -8.79
CA PHE A 144 -7.08 -15.53 -8.07
C PHE A 144 -8.27 -16.50 -8.21
N VAL A 145 -9.29 -16.31 -7.38
CA VAL A 145 -10.60 -16.97 -7.53
C VAL A 145 -11.68 -15.89 -7.51
N PRO A 146 -12.58 -15.83 -8.53
CA PRO A 146 -13.70 -14.89 -8.52
C PRO A 146 -14.69 -15.27 -7.42
N ILE A 147 -15.17 -14.27 -6.66
CA ILE A 147 -16.19 -14.45 -5.62
C ILE A 147 -17.51 -13.77 -5.96
N TRP A 148 -17.48 -12.79 -6.86
CA TRP A 148 -18.67 -12.14 -7.39
C TRP A 148 -18.38 -11.52 -8.75
N LYS A 149 -19.35 -11.58 -9.65
CA LYS A 149 -19.32 -10.92 -10.96
C LYS A 149 -20.68 -10.24 -11.19
N PRO A 150 -20.73 -9.03 -11.77
CA PRO A 150 -22.00 -8.41 -12.14
C PRO A 150 -22.71 -9.26 -13.21
N PRO A 151 -24.04 -9.45 -13.09
CA PRO A 151 -24.80 -10.33 -13.98
C PRO A 151 -24.87 -9.83 -15.43
N GLU A 152 -24.73 -8.52 -15.66
CA GLU A 152 -24.81 -7.89 -16.98
C GLU A 152 -23.53 -8.06 -17.81
N ILE A 153 -22.41 -8.43 -17.19
CA ILE A 153 -21.13 -8.68 -17.87
C ILE A 153 -21.03 -10.16 -18.23
N CYS A 154 -21.77 -10.53 -19.27
CA CYS A 154 -21.61 -11.82 -19.95
C CYS A 154 -20.14 -11.97 -20.40
N PRO A 155 -19.49 -13.15 -20.28
CA PRO A 155 -18.21 -13.36 -20.94
C PRO A 155 -18.45 -13.32 -22.45
N GLY A 156 -18.29 -12.14 -23.05
CA GLY A 156 -18.00 -12.02 -24.47
C GLY A 156 -16.74 -12.83 -24.75
N THR A 157 -16.88 -13.74 -25.69
CA THR A 157 -15.88 -14.57 -26.35
C THR A 157 -14.48 -13.93 -26.49
N PRO A 158 -13.41 -14.74 -26.46
CA PRO A 158 -12.04 -14.28 -26.74
C PRO A 158 -11.91 -13.52 -28.07
#